data_AF-A0A8S3APQ3-F1
#
_entry.id   AF-A0A8S3APQ3-F1
#
_cell.length_a   1.000
_cell.length_b   1.000
_cell.length_c   1.000
_cell.angle_alpha   90.00
_cell.angle_beta   90.00
_cell.angle_gamma   90.00
#
_symmetry.space_group_name_H-M   'P 1'
#
loop_
_entity.id
_entity.type
_entity.pdbx_description
1 polymer ?
#
loop_
_entity_poly.entity_id
_entity_poly.type
_entity_poly.pdbx_seq_one_letter_code
_entity_poly.pdbx_strand_id
1 'polypeptide(L)' 'RCTDDFNGAQCKAVCIEAGMIALRRGGVEVQHEDFMDAILEVQAKKKTNLNYYA' A
#
# COMPACT_ATOMS: atom_id res chain seq x y z
N ARG A 1 -2.10 -5.06 -14.69
CA ARG A 1 -1.66 -3.71 -14.32
C ARG A 1 -2.42 -3.37 -13.05
N CYS A 2 -1.75 -3.17 -11.91
CA CYS A 2 -2.42 -3.09 -10.60
C CYS A 2 -2.19 -1.75 -9.88
N THR A 3 -1.25 -0.92 -10.37
CA THR A 3 -0.80 0.34 -9.76
C THR A 3 -1.00 1.53 -10.70
N ASP A 4 -2.10 1.52 -11.45
CA ASP A 4 -2.43 2.62 -12.37
C ASP A 4 -2.61 3.93 -11.56
N ASP A 5 -2.02 5.02 -12.04
CA ASP A 5 -1.98 6.34 -11.38
C ASP A 5 -1.28 6.38 -10.01
N PHE A 6 -0.27 5.54 -9.80
CA PHE A 6 0.62 5.62 -8.65
C PHE A 6 1.79 6.56 -8.95
N ASN A 7 2.04 7.51 -8.05
CA ASN A 7 3.28 8.26 -8.01
C ASN A 7 4.37 7.48 -7.23
N GLY A 8 5.62 7.97 -7.27
CA GLY A 8 6.75 7.29 -6.62
C GLY A 8 6.58 7.11 -5.09
N ALA A 9 5.90 8.04 -4.42
CA ALA A 9 5.63 7.92 -2.98
C ALA A 9 4.64 6.78 -2.69
N GLN A 10 3.64 6.58 -3.55
CA GLN A 10 2.68 5.49 -3.42
C GLN A 10 3.32 4.13 -3.71
N CYS A 11 4.19 4.04 -4.72
CA CYS A 11 4.97 2.81 -4.95
C CYS A 11 5.84 2.47 -3.74
N LYS A 12 6.47 3.46 -3.10
CA LYS A 12 7.21 3.25 -1.85
C LYS A 12 6.29 2.77 -0.72
N ALA A 13 5.11 3.38 -0.58
CA ALA A 13 4.15 3.01 0.46
C ALA A 13 3.68 1.54 0.30
N VAL A 14 3.45 1.08 -0.94
CA VAL A 14 3.08 -0.33 -1.21
C VAL A 14 4.14 -1.30 -0.69
N CYS A 15 5.43 -1.01 -0.93
CA CYS A 15 6.50 -1.89 -0.43
C CYS A 15 6.56 -1.94 1.10
N ILE A 16 6.28 -0.82 1.77
CA ILE A 16 6.23 -0.78 3.23
C ILE A 16 5.03 -1.60 3.74
N GLU A 17 3.85 -1.39 3.18
CA GLU A 17 2.65 -2.11 3.63
C GLU A 17 2.72 -3.61 3.34
N ALA A 18 3.28 -4.02 2.20
CA ALA A 18 3.48 -5.44 1.90
C ALA A 18 4.40 -6.11 2.94
N GLY A 19 5.46 -5.42 3.38
CA GLY A 19 6.32 -5.89 4.47
C GLY A 19 5.57 -5.98 5.81
N MET A 20 4.73 -5.00 6.12
CA MET A 20 3.92 -5.02 7.35
C MET A 20 2.89 -6.17 7.35
N ILE A 21 2.26 -6.44 6.20
CA ILE A 21 1.31 -7.54 6.02
C ILE A 21 2.02 -8.89 6.16
N ALA A 22 3.20 -9.05 5.55
CA ALA A 22 4.04 -10.23 5.68
C ALA A 22 4.43 -10.49 7.16
N LEU A 23 4.83 -9.45 7.89
CA LEU A 23 5.14 -9.56 9.32
C LEU A 23 3.91 -9.95 10.15
N ARG A 24 2.73 -9.39 9.83
CA ARG A 24 1.48 -9.70 10.53
C ARG A 24 1.09 -11.18 10.40
N ARG A 25 1.34 -11.80 9.25
CA ARG A 25 1.13 -13.25 9.06
C ARG A 25 2.25 -14.12 9.64
N GLY A 26 3.30 -13.54 10.22
CA GLY A 26 4.48 -14.26 10.71
C GLY A 26 5.40 -14.76 9.60
N GLY A 27 5.30 -14.20 8.39
CA GLY A 27 6.16 -14.53 7.26
C GLY A 27 7.56 -13.92 7.41
N VAL A 28 8.57 -14.63 6.92
CA VAL A 28 9.96 -14.15 6.84
C VAL A 28 10.32 -13.58 5.46
N GLU A 29 9.42 -13.77 4.49
CA GLU A 29 9.54 -13.32 3.12
C GLU A 29 8.21 -12.69 2.68
N VAL A 30 8.29 -11.68 1.80
CA VAL A 30 7.10 -11.06 1.21
C VAL A 30 6.67 -11.89 0.01
N GLN A 31 5.39 -12.23 -0.06
CA GLN A 31 4.79 -12.98 -1.16
C GLN A 31 3.92 -12.07 -2.03
N HIS A 32 3.49 -12.59 -3.18
CA HIS A 32 2.67 -11.84 -4.12
C HIS A 32 1.36 -11.35 -3.49
N GLU A 33 0.73 -12.17 -2.64
CA GLU A 33 -0.51 -11.84 -1.93
C GLU A 33 -0.35 -10.62 -1.02
N ASP A 34 0.78 -10.51 -0.31
CA ASP A 34 1.09 -9.36 0.55
C ASP A 34 1.15 -8.04 -0.26
N PHE A 35 1.68 -8.09 -1.49
CA PHE A 35 1.70 -6.93 -2.39
C PHE A 35 0.30 -6.58 -2.90
N MET A 36 -0.55 -7.57 -3.17
CA MET A 36 -1.92 -7.33 -3.63
C MET A 36 -2.75 -6.64 -2.54
N ASP A 37 -2.63 -7.11 -1.29
CA ASP A 37 -3.29 -6.49 -0.15
C ASP A 37 -2.76 -5.08 0.12
N ALA A 38 -1.44 -4.88 0.02
CA ALA A 38 -0.82 -3.56 0.18
C ALA A 38 -1.28 -2.55 -0.88
N ILE A 39 -1.44 -2.97 -2.14
CA ILE A 39 -1.95 -2.11 -3.21
C ILE A 39 -3.37 -1.66 -2.89
N LEU A 40 -4.24 -2.57 -2.45
CA LEU A 40 -5.62 -2.23 -2.05
C LEU A 40 -5.64 -1.24 -0.88
N GLU A 41 -4.77 -1.42 0.11
CA GLU A 41 -4.67 -0.52 1.26
C GLU A 41 -4.19 0.88 0.85
N VAL A 42 -3.15 0.98 0.01
CA VAL A 42 -2.62 2.27 -0.47
C VAL A 42 -3.61 2.99 -1.40
N GLN A 43 -4.38 2.24 -2.20
CA GLN A 43 -5.48 2.81 -3.00
C GLN A 43 -6.59 3.37 -2.12
N ALA A 44 -6.97 2.68 -1.03
CA ALA A 44 -7.98 3.16 -0.10
C ALA A 44 -7.57 4.48 0.59
N LYS A 45 -6.27 4.66 0.85
CA LYS A 45 -5.70 5.91 1.41
C LYS A 45 -5.81 7.12 0.46
N LYS A 46 -6.17 6.97 -0.84
CA LYS A 46 -6.56 8.11 -1.71
C LYS A 46 -7.82 8.84 -1.21
N LYS A 47 -8.68 8.19 -0.42
CA LYS A 47 -10.02 8.71 -0.06
C LYS A 47 -10.08 9.65 1.15
N THR A 48 -8.95 10.03 1.73
CA THR A 48 -8.92 11.12 2.72
C THR A 48 -8.73 12.45 1.99
N ASN A 49 -9.84 13.10 1.63
CA ASN A 49 -9.85 14.52 1.27
C ASN A 49 -9.32 15.31 2.48
N LEU A 50 -8.05 15.70 2.45
CA LEU A 50 -7.56 16.74 3.37
C LEU A 50 -8.25 18.05 2.96
N ASN A 51 -9.39 18.35 3.59
CA ASN A 51 -9.99 19.68 3.54
C ASN A 51 -9.06 20.64 4.30
N TYR A 52 -8.07 21.16 3.59
CA TYR A 52 -7.15 22.19 4.05
C TYR A 52 -7.71 23.56 3.67
N TYR A 53 -8.84 23.95 4.26
CA TYR A 53 -9.30 25.33 4.19
C TYR A 53 -9.59 25.81 5.60
N ALA A 54 -8.66 26.62 6.11
CA ALA A 54 -8.87 27.54 7.22
C ALA A 54 -9.55 28.81 6.70
#